data_AF-A0A1F5FMM0-F1
#
_entry.id   AF-A0A1F5FMM0-F1
#
_cell.length_a   1.000
_cell.length_b   1.000
_cell.length_c   1.000
_cell.angle_alpha   90.00
_cell.angle_beta   90.00
_cell.angle_gamma   90.00
#
_symmetry.space_group_name_H-M   'P 1'
#
loop_
_entity.id
_entity.type
_entity.pdbx_description
1 polymer ?
#
loop_
_entity_poly.entity_id
_entity_poly.type
_entity_poly.pdbx_seq_one_letter_code
_entity_poly.pdbx_strand_id
1 'polypeptide(L)'
;MYYKKSRGIFDPKSKDPFKISRSKIELYTQCPRCFYMDVRLGLSRPSTPPYTLNSAVDNLLKNEFDLLRKTGEKHELMKKYAIDAIPFNHPDLPQWRGEVTAFEGALVVDEKSNLLINGLVDDVWQDSQGNLVMVDYKSTSSAKPPSLDDEWKQSYKRQIEIYQWIFRKLGFPVSRIGYFVFANAMKNLPKFDGKLEFEMSILAYEGNSDWVELTLLEIRELLNSEVIPAPAHECEYCAYKQQSVQIVKSIREKQ
;
A
#
# COMPACT_ATOMS: atom_id res chain seq x y z
N MET A 1 9.36 2.66 -22.61
CA MET A 1 8.30 2.31 -23.58
C MET A 1 7.17 1.64 -22.82
N TYR A 2 5.92 2.05 -23.02
CA TYR A 2 4.77 1.41 -22.37
C TYR A 2 4.46 0.08 -23.06
N TYR A 3 4.18 -0.99 -22.30
CA TYR A 3 3.92 -2.32 -22.86
C TYR A 3 2.74 -3.01 -22.17
N LYS A 4 2.07 -3.91 -22.90
CA LYS A 4 1.03 -4.79 -22.37
C LYS A 4 1.70 -6.03 -21.78
N LYS A 5 1.49 -6.31 -20.49
CA LYS A 5 2.06 -7.52 -19.86
C LYS A 5 1.36 -8.78 -20.37
N SER A 6 2.15 -9.84 -20.56
CA SER A 6 1.68 -11.18 -20.92
C SER A 6 1.82 -12.20 -19.79
N ARG A 7 2.59 -11.87 -18.75
CA ARG A 7 2.83 -12.70 -17.56
C ARG A 7 2.21 -12.05 -16.32
N GLY A 8 1.86 -12.86 -15.31
CA GLY A 8 1.27 -12.36 -14.07
C GLY A 8 -0.10 -11.71 -14.29
N ILE A 9 -0.87 -12.20 -15.27
CA ILE A 9 -2.26 -11.85 -15.50
C ILE A 9 -3.16 -12.99 -15.02
N PHE A 10 -4.38 -12.66 -14.61
CA PHE A 10 -5.35 -13.63 -14.14
C PHE A 10 -5.87 -14.50 -15.29
N ASP A 11 -5.85 -15.82 -15.09
CA ASP A 11 -6.45 -16.83 -15.97
C ASP A 11 -7.61 -17.51 -15.21
N PRO A 12 -8.88 -17.50 -15.69
CA PRO A 12 -10.00 -18.09 -14.96
C PRO A 12 -9.98 -19.61 -15.02
N LYS A 13 -9.22 -20.17 -15.97
CA LYS A 13 -9.08 -21.61 -16.14
C LYS A 13 -8.09 -22.17 -15.12
N SER A 14 -7.23 -21.32 -14.56
CA SER A 14 -6.33 -21.72 -13.49
C SER A 14 -7.11 -22.00 -12.21
N LYS A 15 -6.78 -23.13 -11.58
CA LYS A 15 -7.29 -23.50 -10.25
C LYS A 15 -6.40 -22.99 -9.13
N ASP A 16 -5.16 -22.63 -9.43
CA ASP A 16 -4.20 -22.16 -8.43
C ASP A 16 -4.59 -20.77 -7.90
N PRO A 17 -4.33 -20.48 -6.61
CA PRO A 17 -4.53 -19.15 -6.06
C PRO A 17 -3.81 -18.08 -6.87
N PHE A 18 -4.53 -17.02 -7.26
CA PHE A 18 -3.93 -15.94 -8.02
C PHE A 18 -3.34 -14.87 -7.11
N LYS A 19 -2.05 -14.58 -7.28
CA LYS A 19 -1.34 -13.59 -6.45
C LYS A 19 -1.75 -12.15 -6.80
N ILE A 20 -2.26 -11.42 -5.80
CA ILE A 20 -2.49 -9.96 -5.88
C ILE A 20 -1.82 -9.26 -4.70
N SER A 21 -1.32 -8.05 -4.94
CA SER A 21 -0.75 -7.21 -3.89
C SER A 21 -1.81 -6.31 -3.27
N ARG A 22 -1.52 -5.76 -2.08
CA ARG A 22 -2.29 -4.66 -1.49
C ARG A 22 -2.52 -3.48 -2.48
N SER A 23 -1.54 -3.15 -3.33
CA SER A 23 -1.69 -2.11 -4.36
C SER A 23 -2.71 -2.44 -5.44
N LYS A 24 -2.93 -3.73 -5.73
CA LYS A 24 -3.98 -4.17 -6.66
C LYS A 24 -5.37 -4.11 -6.02
N ILE A 25 -5.50 -4.41 -4.74
CA ILE A 25 -6.76 -4.22 -4.00
C ILE A 25 -7.13 -2.73 -4.02
N GLU A 26 -6.19 -1.83 -3.72
CA GLU A 26 -6.42 -0.39 -3.80
C GLU A 26 -6.78 0.07 -5.22
N LEU A 27 -6.14 -0.50 -6.26
CA LEU A 27 -6.48 -0.20 -7.66
C LEU A 27 -7.93 -0.58 -7.99
N TYR A 28 -8.42 -1.71 -7.47
CA TYR A 28 -9.82 -2.11 -7.59
C TYR A 28 -10.75 -1.10 -6.93
N THR A 29 -10.48 -0.73 -5.67
CA THR A 29 -11.26 0.27 -4.93
C THR A 29 -11.30 1.62 -5.64
N GLN A 30 -10.21 2.02 -6.29
CA GLN A 30 -10.17 3.27 -7.07
C GLN A 30 -10.93 3.19 -8.40
N CYS A 31 -10.80 2.08 -9.14
CA CYS A 31 -11.50 1.89 -10.41
C CYS A 31 -11.49 0.42 -10.83
N PRO A 32 -12.64 -0.28 -10.75
CA PRO A 32 -12.78 -1.68 -11.17
C PRO A 32 -12.35 -1.90 -12.63
N ARG A 33 -12.65 -0.95 -13.53
CA ARG A 33 -12.18 -1.03 -14.94
C ARG A 33 -10.66 -0.99 -15.04
N CYS A 34 -9.98 -0.08 -14.36
CA CYS A 34 -8.51 -0.06 -14.42
C CYS A 34 -7.90 -1.33 -13.82
N PHE A 35 -8.47 -1.82 -12.72
CA PHE A 35 -8.06 -3.09 -12.12
C PHE A 35 -8.23 -4.26 -13.09
N TYR A 36 -9.41 -4.41 -13.69
CA TYR A 36 -9.67 -5.46 -14.68
C TYR A 36 -8.72 -5.34 -15.87
N MET A 37 -8.58 -4.15 -16.47
CA MET A 37 -7.66 -3.95 -17.59
C MET A 37 -6.23 -4.36 -17.24
N ASP A 38 -5.75 -4.02 -16.04
CA ASP A 38 -4.41 -4.39 -15.55
C ASP A 38 -4.29 -5.89 -15.28
N VAL A 39 -5.08 -6.41 -14.34
CA VAL A 39 -4.91 -7.75 -13.79
C VAL A 39 -5.39 -8.83 -14.75
N ARG A 40 -6.48 -8.58 -15.46
CA ARG A 40 -7.09 -9.54 -16.38
C ARG A 40 -6.55 -9.43 -17.80
N LEU A 41 -6.42 -8.21 -18.31
CA LEU A 41 -6.08 -7.96 -19.72
C LEU A 41 -4.64 -7.50 -19.94
N GLY A 42 -3.85 -7.32 -18.89
CA GLY A 42 -2.44 -6.96 -19.00
C GLY A 42 -2.16 -5.50 -19.39
N LEU A 43 -3.17 -4.63 -19.31
CA LEU A 43 -3.07 -3.21 -19.64
C LEU A 43 -3.22 -2.34 -18.40
N SER A 44 -2.08 -2.03 -17.77
CA SER A 44 -2.01 -1.17 -16.58
C SER A 44 -2.38 0.30 -16.83
N ARG A 45 -2.31 1.12 -15.79
CA ARG A 45 -2.19 2.57 -15.93
C ARG A 45 -0.74 2.93 -16.28
N PRO A 46 -0.48 4.03 -17.02
CA PRO A 46 0.86 4.61 -17.08
C PRO A 46 1.41 4.84 -15.67
N SER A 47 2.66 4.46 -15.42
CA SER A 47 3.32 4.63 -14.13
C SER A 47 3.87 6.05 -13.96
N THR A 48 3.95 6.52 -12.72
CA THR A 48 4.73 7.72 -12.35
C THR A 48 6.19 7.35 -12.07
N PRO A 49 7.13 8.32 -12.14
CA PRO A 49 8.50 8.11 -11.68
C PRO A 49 8.53 7.61 -10.22
N PRO A 50 9.53 6.78 -9.85
CA PRO A 50 9.66 6.29 -8.49
C PRO A 50 9.98 7.41 -7.50
N TYR A 51 9.45 7.32 -6.28
CA TYR A 51 9.73 8.26 -5.19
C TYR A 51 11.02 7.88 -4.43
N THR A 52 12.18 8.01 -5.08
CA THR A 52 13.46 7.49 -4.57
C THR A 52 13.91 8.14 -3.26
N LEU A 53 13.61 9.42 -3.03
CA LEU A 53 13.88 10.08 -1.74
C LEU A 53 13.02 9.49 -0.62
N ASN A 54 11.74 9.23 -0.89
CA ASN A 54 10.84 8.62 0.08
C ASN A 54 11.32 7.21 0.45
N SER A 55 11.73 6.42 -0.55
CA SER A 55 12.31 5.09 -0.32
C SER A 55 13.62 5.14 0.48
N ALA A 56 14.44 6.18 0.32
CA ALA A 56 15.65 6.35 1.12
C ALA A 56 15.32 6.65 2.58
N VAL A 57 14.34 7.52 2.85
CA VAL A 57 13.86 7.81 4.21
C VAL A 57 13.28 6.57 4.87
N ASP A 58 12.43 5.81 4.16
CA ASP A 58 11.88 4.54 4.63
C ASP A 58 12.98 3.55 5.03
N ASN A 59 14.00 3.37 4.18
CA ASN A 59 15.11 2.45 4.45
C ASN A 59 15.94 2.91 5.68
N LEU A 60 16.18 4.20 5.84
CA LEU A 60 16.88 4.74 7.01
C LEU A 60 16.07 4.53 8.30
N LEU A 61 14.75 4.72 8.27
CA LEU A 61 13.89 4.40 9.41
C LEU A 61 13.94 2.89 9.72
N LYS A 62 13.88 2.01 8.72
CA LYS A 62 14.01 0.55 8.93
C LYS A 62 15.33 0.21 9.64
N ASN A 63 16.45 0.78 9.19
CA ASN A 63 17.76 0.58 9.81
C ASN A 63 17.79 1.08 11.26
N GLU A 64 17.22 2.26 11.54
CA GLU A 64 17.14 2.81 12.90
C GLU A 64 16.32 1.91 13.83
N PHE A 65 15.14 1.48 13.40
CA PHE A 65 14.29 0.56 14.17
C PHE A 65 14.93 -0.83 14.34
N ASP A 66 15.74 -1.30 13.39
CA ASP A 66 16.49 -2.56 13.50
C ASP A 66 17.60 -2.52 14.54
N LEU A 67 18.20 -1.35 14.82
CA LEU A 67 19.13 -1.20 15.95
C LEU A 67 18.39 -1.40 17.27
N LEU A 68 17.21 -0.80 17.41
CA LEU A 68 16.37 -0.88 18.61
C LEU A 68 15.80 -2.29 18.82
N ARG A 69 15.48 -3.04 17.74
CA ARG A 69 15.08 -4.46 17.83
C ARG A 69 16.10 -5.34 18.53
N LYS A 70 17.39 -5.09 18.30
CA LYS A 70 18.48 -5.89 18.88
C LYS A 70 18.61 -5.68 20.39
N THR A 71 18.29 -4.48 20.87
CA THR A 71 18.37 -4.12 22.29
C THR A 71 17.03 -4.22 23.02
N GLY A 72 15.92 -4.37 22.29
CA GLY A 72 14.57 -4.37 22.86
C GLY A 72 14.10 -2.99 23.34
N GLU A 73 14.67 -1.93 22.78
CA GLU A 73 14.43 -0.55 23.23
C GLU A 73 13.29 0.13 22.47
N LYS A 74 12.65 1.12 23.13
CA LYS A 74 11.64 1.98 22.52
C LYS A 74 12.31 3.11 21.74
N HIS A 75 11.78 3.43 20.56
CA HIS A 75 12.16 4.62 19.80
C HIS A 75 11.78 5.91 20.56
N GLU A 76 12.54 6.99 20.41
CA GLU A 76 12.26 8.27 21.09
C GLU A 76 10.87 8.83 20.75
N LEU A 77 10.41 8.63 19.51
CA LEU A 77 9.03 8.94 19.12
C LEU A 77 8.01 8.13 19.92
N MET A 78 8.21 6.84 20.15
CA MET A 78 7.28 6.04 20.97
C MET A 78 7.20 6.61 22.39
N LYS A 79 8.33 7.00 22.99
CA LYS A 79 8.39 7.64 24.30
C LYS A 79 7.65 8.98 24.30
N LYS A 80 7.94 9.85 23.32
CA LYS A 80 7.31 11.18 23.14
C LYS A 80 5.78 11.10 23.06
N TYR A 81 5.25 10.09 22.37
CA TYR A 81 3.83 9.89 22.16
C TYR A 81 3.19 8.92 23.17
N ALA A 82 3.93 8.50 24.21
CA ALA A 82 3.48 7.52 25.22
C ALA A 82 2.92 6.22 24.61
N ILE A 83 3.51 5.76 23.51
CA ILE A 83 3.11 4.53 22.82
C ILE A 83 3.69 3.34 23.59
N ASP A 84 2.80 2.43 24.00
CA ASP A 84 3.19 1.20 24.66
C ASP A 84 3.52 0.10 23.66
N ALA A 85 4.64 0.25 22.96
CA ALA A 85 5.14 -0.77 22.05
C ALA A 85 6.66 -0.74 21.95
N ILE A 86 7.24 -1.85 21.49
CA ILE A 86 8.63 -1.95 21.04
C ILE A 86 8.67 -2.46 19.59
N PRO A 87 9.77 -2.21 18.85
CA PRO A 87 9.94 -2.80 17.52
C PRO A 87 9.88 -4.34 17.59
N PHE A 88 8.98 -4.96 16.82
CA PHE A 88 8.75 -6.41 16.88
C PHE A 88 9.91 -7.17 16.22
N ASN A 89 10.40 -8.23 16.86
CA ASN A 89 11.47 -9.06 16.33
C ASN A 89 10.93 -10.44 15.91
N HIS A 90 11.09 -10.78 14.63
CA HIS A 90 10.63 -12.05 14.06
C HIS A 90 11.53 -12.48 12.90
N PRO A 91 11.85 -13.78 12.75
CA PRO A 91 12.70 -14.28 11.66
C PRO A 91 12.17 -13.94 10.26
N ASP A 92 10.85 -13.89 10.08
CA ASP A 92 10.23 -13.58 8.79
C ASP A 92 10.08 -12.07 8.51
N LEU A 93 10.41 -11.19 9.46
CA LEU A 93 10.24 -9.74 9.27
C LEU A 93 11.00 -9.19 8.05
N PRO A 94 12.26 -9.60 7.76
CA PRO A 94 12.94 -9.20 6.53
C PRO A 94 12.17 -9.61 5.26
N GLN A 95 11.51 -10.78 5.27
CA GLN A 95 10.64 -11.17 4.17
C GLN A 95 9.42 -10.26 4.11
N TRP A 96 8.71 -10.03 5.22
CA TRP A 96 7.52 -9.17 5.25
C TRP A 96 7.78 -7.73 4.80
N ARG A 97 9.02 -7.23 4.99
CA ARG A 97 9.48 -5.91 4.51
C ARG A 97 10.01 -5.91 3.06
N GLY A 98 10.06 -7.06 2.40
CA GLY A 98 10.54 -7.21 1.02
C GLY A 98 12.06 -7.13 0.88
N GLU A 99 12.81 -7.37 1.96
CA GLU A 99 14.27 -7.28 1.98
C GLU A 99 14.94 -8.57 1.46
N VAL A 100 14.21 -9.69 1.45
CA VAL A 100 14.64 -10.96 0.85
C VAL A 100 14.31 -10.99 -0.64
N THR A 101 13.05 -10.74 -0.98
CA THR A 101 12.62 -10.53 -2.37
C THR A 101 11.75 -9.28 -2.43
N ALA A 102 12.05 -8.37 -3.36
CA ALA A 102 11.32 -7.11 -3.50
C ALA A 102 9.83 -7.27 -3.90
N PHE A 103 9.36 -8.51 -4.08
CA PHE A 103 8.03 -8.83 -4.61
C PHE A 103 7.24 -9.82 -3.74
N GLU A 104 7.78 -10.31 -2.62
CA GLU A 104 7.09 -11.25 -1.71
C GLU A 104 7.29 -10.81 -0.27
N GLY A 105 6.17 -10.50 0.38
CA GLY A 105 6.08 -10.08 1.76
C GLY A 105 5.37 -11.10 2.64
N ALA A 106 4.49 -10.60 3.51
CA ALA A 106 3.52 -11.40 4.22
C ALA A 106 2.47 -11.93 3.22
N LEU A 107 2.41 -13.25 3.08
CA LEU A 107 1.58 -13.94 2.09
C LEU A 107 0.48 -14.72 2.79
N VAL A 108 -0.76 -14.53 2.35
CA VAL A 108 -1.90 -15.31 2.87
C VAL A 108 -2.89 -15.64 1.77
N VAL A 109 -3.37 -16.88 1.76
CA VAL A 109 -4.43 -17.32 0.84
C VAL A 109 -5.78 -17.02 1.48
N ASP A 110 -6.63 -16.30 0.76
CA ASP A 110 -8.06 -16.28 1.06
C ASP A 110 -8.75 -17.43 0.32
N GLU A 111 -9.09 -18.48 1.08
CA GLU A 111 -9.69 -19.70 0.52
C GLU A 111 -11.02 -19.44 -0.20
N LYS A 112 -11.79 -18.43 0.24
CA LYS A 112 -13.11 -18.13 -0.34
C LYS A 112 -12.99 -17.52 -1.75
N SER A 113 -12.07 -16.57 -1.94
CA SER A 113 -11.82 -15.93 -3.24
C SER A 113 -10.78 -16.67 -4.08
N ASN A 114 -10.04 -17.62 -3.50
CA ASN A 114 -8.89 -18.29 -4.14
C ASN A 114 -7.86 -17.25 -4.66
N LEU A 115 -7.55 -16.27 -3.81
CA LEU A 115 -6.57 -15.22 -4.07
C LEU A 115 -5.43 -15.32 -3.04
N LEU A 116 -4.19 -15.23 -3.52
CA LEU A 116 -3.00 -15.12 -2.68
C LEU A 116 -2.69 -13.64 -2.47
N ILE A 117 -2.91 -13.14 -1.26
CA ILE A 117 -2.72 -11.74 -0.91
C ILE A 117 -1.28 -11.53 -0.44
N ASN A 118 -0.61 -10.55 -1.04
CA ASN A 118 0.76 -10.17 -0.72
C ASN A 118 0.82 -8.76 -0.12
N GLY A 119 1.33 -8.66 1.11
CA GLY A 119 1.53 -7.42 1.84
C GLY A 119 3.00 -7.18 2.17
N LEU A 120 3.53 -6.04 1.72
CA LEU A 120 4.87 -5.55 2.08
C LEU A 120 4.70 -4.45 3.11
N VAL A 121 5.03 -4.73 4.37
CA VAL A 121 4.93 -3.75 5.47
C VAL A 121 6.20 -2.92 5.55
N ASP A 122 6.11 -1.69 6.06
CA ASP A 122 7.31 -0.93 6.38
C ASP A 122 7.88 -1.36 7.71
N ASP A 123 7.02 -1.50 8.73
CA ASP A 123 7.44 -1.95 10.04
C ASP A 123 6.31 -2.62 10.84
N VAL A 124 6.71 -3.37 11.87
CA VAL A 124 5.79 -3.99 12.83
C VAL A 124 6.31 -3.73 14.23
N TRP A 125 5.44 -3.26 15.10
CA TRP A 125 5.71 -3.13 16.54
C TRP A 125 4.89 -4.16 17.32
N GLN A 126 5.25 -4.38 18.58
CA GLN A 126 4.51 -5.25 19.49
C GLN A 126 4.21 -4.49 20.78
N ASP A 127 2.95 -4.50 21.19
CA ASP A 127 2.52 -3.91 22.46
C ASP A 127 2.82 -4.83 23.66
N SER A 128 2.67 -4.30 24.89
CA SER A 128 2.92 -5.09 26.11
C SER A 128 1.97 -6.27 26.31
N GLN A 129 0.84 -6.30 25.60
CA GLN A 129 -0.13 -7.40 25.60
C GLN A 129 0.21 -8.48 24.56
N GLY A 130 1.26 -8.23 23.75
CA GLY A 130 1.72 -9.14 22.71
C GLY A 130 1.02 -8.95 21.36
N ASN A 131 0.12 -7.97 21.21
CA ASN A 131 -0.51 -7.69 19.92
C ASN A 131 0.50 -7.03 18.97
N LEU A 132 0.47 -7.44 17.71
CA LEU A 132 1.19 -6.75 16.65
C LEU A 132 0.47 -5.46 16.29
N VAL A 133 1.26 -4.42 16.07
CA VAL A 133 0.81 -3.09 15.66
C VAL A 133 1.41 -2.81 14.29
N MET A 134 0.54 -2.62 13.30
CA MET A 134 0.97 -2.34 11.92
C MET A 134 1.44 -0.89 11.82
N VAL A 135 2.59 -0.69 11.18
CA VAL A 135 3.24 0.62 11.08
C VAL A 135 3.62 0.89 9.63
N ASP A 136 3.35 2.11 9.18
CA ASP A 136 3.61 2.54 7.82
C ASP A 136 4.34 3.89 7.80
N TYR A 137 5.38 3.99 6.97
CA TYR A 137 6.27 5.15 6.94
C TYR A 137 5.87 6.10 5.81
N LYS A 138 5.63 7.37 6.16
CA LYS A 138 5.20 8.40 5.22
C LYS A 138 6.15 9.59 5.23
N SER A 139 6.88 9.79 4.15
CA SER A 139 7.68 11.01 3.96
C SER A 139 6.98 12.01 3.03
N THR A 140 7.04 13.29 3.36
CA THR A 140 6.42 14.38 2.57
C THR A 140 7.16 15.70 2.79
N SER A 141 6.75 16.78 2.12
CA SER A 141 7.19 18.14 2.40
C SER A 141 6.01 19.12 2.31
N SER A 142 5.40 19.40 3.46
CA SER A 142 4.22 20.25 3.59
C SER A 142 4.44 21.30 4.67
N ALA A 143 3.87 22.50 4.46
CA ALA A 143 3.80 23.53 5.49
C ALA A 143 2.73 23.23 6.55
N LYS A 144 1.72 22.42 6.20
CA LYS A 144 0.70 21.94 7.14
C LYS A 144 1.19 20.66 7.83
N PRO A 145 0.92 20.49 9.13
CA PRO A 145 1.16 19.23 9.82
C PRO A 145 0.53 18.04 9.08
N PRO A 146 1.16 16.85 9.13
CA PRO A 146 0.54 15.65 8.61
C PRO A 146 -0.83 15.39 9.25
N SER A 147 -1.78 14.96 8.43
CA SER A 147 -3.13 14.54 8.82
C SER A 147 -3.49 13.27 8.05
N LEU A 148 -4.54 12.55 8.46
CA LEU A 148 -5.09 11.41 7.72
C LEU A 148 -6.45 11.71 7.06
N ASP A 149 -6.86 12.98 7.06
CA ASP A 149 -8.23 13.37 6.70
C ASP A 149 -8.42 13.62 5.20
N ASP A 150 -7.34 13.97 4.49
CA ASP A 150 -7.41 14.24 3.06
C ASP A 150 -7.93 13.00 2.28
N GLU A 151 -8.76 13.21 1.25
CA GLU A 151 -9.41 12.13 0.50
C GLU A 151 -8.43 11.10 -0.08
N TRP A 152 -7.30 11.56 -0.62
CA TRP A 152 -6.28 10.68 -1.18
C TRP A 152 -5.57 9.83 -0.12
N LYS A 153 -5.56 10.27 1.15
CA LYS A 153 -4.99 9.54 2.29
C LYS A 153 -5.90 8.43 2.82
N GLN A 154 -7.13 8.32 2.32
CA GLN A 154 -7.98 7.15 2.60
C GLN A 154 -7.32 5.85 2.10
N SER A 155 -6.47 5.93 1.06
CA SER A 155 -5.65 4.80 0.62
C SER A 155 -4.62 4.33 1.65
N TYR A 156 -4.14 5.24 2.52
CA TYR A 156 -3.21 4.92 3.60
C TYR A 156 -3.91 4.15 4.72
N LYS A 157 -5.14 4.56 5.06
CA LYS A 157 -5.99 3.86 6.03
C LYS A 157 -6.26 2.42 5.59
N ARG A 158 -6.72 2.25 4.35
CA ARG A 158 -6.93 0.92 3.74
C ARG A 158 -5.67 0.07 3.68
N GLN A 159 -4.50 0.70 3.49
CA GLN A 159 -3.22 0.00 3.53
C GLN A 159 -2.96 -0.65 4.90
N ILE A 160 -3.14 0.09 6.01
CA ILE A 160 -3.04 -0.46 7.36
C ILE A 160 -4.09 -1.55 7.59
N GLU A 161 -5.34 -1.34 7.17
CA GLU A 161 -6.42 -2.31 7.35
C GLU A 161 -6.16 -3.64 6.63
N ILE A 162 -5.62 -3.59 5.41
CA ILE A 162 -5.21 -4.79 4.67
C ILE A 162 -4.08 -5.52 5.40
N TYR A 163 -3.07 -4.80 5.92
CA TYR A 163 -2.00 -5.44 6.68
C TYR A 163 -2.51 -6.05 7.98
N GLN A 164 -3.39 -5.36 8.71
CA GLN A 164 -4.04 -5.93 9.88
C GLN A 164 -4.79 -7.21 9.54
N TRP A 165 -5.53 -7.23 8.42
CA TRP A 165 -6.21 -8.43 7.93
C TRP A 165 -5.24 -9.57 7.60
N ILE A 166 -4.15 -9.29 6.88
CA ILE A 166 -3.14 -10.30 6.52
C ILE A 166 -2.54 -10.93 7.77
N PHE A 167 -2.09 -10.12 8.73
CA PHE A 167 -1.42 -10.62 9.93
C PHE A 167 -2.38 -11.36 10.88
N ARG A 168 -3.67 -10.97 10.93
CA ARG A 168 -4.70 -11.76 11.63
C ARG A 168 -4.89 -13.13 10.97
N LYS A 169 -4.91 -13.20 9.64
CA LYS A 169 -5.01 -14.48 8.91
C LYS A 169 -3.77 -15.36 9.06
N LEU A 170 -2.60 -14.76 9.30
CA LEU A 170 -1.37 -15.46 9.69
C LEU A 170 -1.38 -15.98 11.14
N GLY A 171 -2.44 -15.71 11.91
CA GLY A 171 -2.63 -16.22 13.27
C GLY A 171 -2.04 -15.35 14.37
N PHE A 172 -1.56 -14.13 14.05
CA PHE A 172 -1.08 -13.21 15.07
C PHE A 172 -2.24 -12.48 15.76
N PRO A 173 -2.13 -12.19 17.07
CA PRO A 173 -2.95 -11.15 17.68
C PRO A 173 -2.53 -9.79 17.10
N VAL A 174 -3.49 -9.00 16.62
CA VAL A 174 -3.20 -7.72 15.96
C VAL A 174 -4.09 -6.62 16.51
N SER A 175 -3.47 -5.53 16.95
CA SER A 175 -4.16 -4.34 17.46
C SER A 175 -5.09 -3.73 16.41
N ARG A 176 -6.18 -3.12 16.86
CA ARG A 176 -7.01 -2.26 16.00
C ARG A 176 -6.31 -0.95 15.67
N ILE A 177 -5.39 -0.51 16.53
CA ILE A 177 -4.56 0.67 16.28
C ILE A 177 -3.41 0.29 15.36
N GLY A 178 -3.23 1.07 14.30
CA GLY A 178 -1.99 1.17 13.54
C GLY A 178 -1.40 2.57 13.66
N TYR A 179 -0.13 2.71 13.29
CA TYR A 179 0.57 3.99 13.34
C TYR A 179 1.14 4.38 11.98
N PHE A 180 1.06 5.67 11.68
CA PHE A 180 1.80 6.27 10.58
C PHE A 180 2.94 7.10 11.15
N VAL A 181 4.18 6.73 10.83
CA VAL A 181 5.36 7.53 11.19
C VAL A 181 5.62 8.50 10.03
N PHE A 182 5.42 9.78 10.30
CA PHE A 182 5.59 10.83 9.31
C PHE A 182 6.95 11.51 9.43
N ALA A 183 7.67 11.57 8.30
CA ALA A 183 8.85 12.38 8.11
C ALA A 183 8.50 13.57 7.20
N ASN A 184 8.28 14.76 7.77
CA ASN A 184 7.95 15.97 7.01
C ASN A 184 9.20 16.83 6.78
N ALA A 185 9.73 16.84 5.56
CA ALA A 185 10.89 17.64 5.19
C ALA A 185 10.56 19.14 5.24
N MET A 186 11.32 19.87 6.04
CA MET A 186 11.24 21.33 6.15
C MET A 186 11.73 21.98 4.86
N LYS A 187 10.96 22.95 4.36
CA LYS A 187 11.25 23.71 3.11
C LYS A 187 11.43 25.21 3.34
N ASN A 188 11.37 25.65 4.58
CA ASN A 188 11.44 27.04 5.02
C ASN A 188 12.74 27.35 5.78
N LEU A 189 13.77 26.50 5.63
CA LEU A 189 15.10 26.78 6.16
C LEU A 189 15.85 27.78 5.27
N PRO A 190 16.79 28.58 5.83
CA PRO A 190 17.51 29.60 5.06
C PRO A 190 18.33 29.09 3.87
N LYS A 191 18.74 27.82 3.88
CA LYS A 191 19.56 27.17 2.84
C LYS A 191 19.40 25.66 2.85
N PHE A 192 19.76 25.02 1.75
CA PHE A 192 19.66 23.56 1.59
C PHE A 192 20.86 22.79 2.17
N ASP A 193 22.09 23.30 2.04
CA ASP A 193 23.33 22.67 2.56
C ASP A 193 23.51 21.16 2.25
N GLY A 194 22.87 20.62 1.21
CA GLY A 194 22.92 19.19 0.91
C GLY A 194 22.17 18.32 1.94
N LYS A 195 21.26 18.90 2.72
CA LYS A 195 20.54 18.22 3.80
C LYS A 195 19.03 18.52 3.72
N LEU A 196 18.23 17.48 3.87
CA LEU A 196 16.82 17.61 4.22
C LEU A 196 16.69 17.41 5.73
N GLU A 197 16.07 18.38 6.40
CA GLU A 197 15.74 18.27 7.81
C GLU A 197 14.28 17.89 7.95
N PHE A 198 14.00 16.86 8.75
CA PHE A 198 12.66 16.31 8.90
C PHE A 198 12.10 16.60 10.28
N GLU A 199 10.86 17.07 10.31
CA GLU A 199 10.04 17.03 11.51
C GLU A 199 9.34 15.68 11.57
N MET A 200 9.58 14.94 12.65
CA MET A 200 9.03 13.60 12.86
C MET A 200 7.78 13.64 13.74
N SER A 201 6.73 12.93 13.30
CA SER A 201 5.47 12.79 14.04
C SER A 201 4.88 11.39 13.89
N ILE A 202 4.01 11.00 14.83
CA ILE A 202 3.23 9.76 14.73
C ILE A 202 1.75 10.10 14.76
N LEU A 203 0.99 9.52 13.83
CA LEU A 203 -0.47 9.56 13.84
C LEU A 203 -1.01 8.16 14.15
N ALA A 204 -1.88 8.06 15.16
CA ALA A 204 -2.63 6.86 15.47
C ALA A 204 -3.84 6.72 14.54
N TYR A 205 -4.17 5.50 14.15
CA TYR A 205 -5.35 5.20 13.37
C TYR A 205 -6.00 3.90 13.83
N GLU A 206 -7.29 3.96 14.18
CA GLU A 206 -8.07 2.76 14.45
C GLU A 206 -8.60 2.18 13.12
N GLY A 207 -8.01 1.07 12.69
CA GLY A 207 -8.35 0.39 11.44
C GLY A 207 -9.58 -0.51 11.56
N ASN A 208 -10.33 -0.60 10.47
CA ASN A 208 -11.41 -1.58 10.29
C ASN A 208 -11.18 -2.41 9.02
N SER A 209 -10.81 -3.68 9.18
CA SER A 209 -10.55 -4.58 8.06
C SER A 209 -11.77 -5.37 7.55
N ASP A 210 -12.97 -5.13 8.08
CA ASP A 210 -14.15 -5.95 7.78
C ASP A 210 -14.56 -5.92 6.30
N TRP A 211 -14.18 -4.86 5.58
CA TRP A 211 -14.44 -4.71 4.15
C TRP A 211 -13.58 -5.62 3.27
N VAL A 212 -12.42 -6.09 3.77
CA VAL A 212 -11.40 -6.75 2.94
C VAL A 212 -11.93 -8.05 2.35
N GLU A 213 -12.55 -8.92 3.14
CA GLU A 213 -13.03 -10.23 2.64
C GLU A 213 -14.08 -10.07 1.53
N LEU A 214 -15.05 -9.16 1.72
CA LEU A 214 -16.07 -8.91 0.70
C LEU A 214 -15.44 -8.38 -0.59
N THR A 215 -14.52 -7.42 -0.48
CA THR A 215 -13.80 -6.89 -1.64
C THR A 215 -13.00 -7.97 -2.38
N LEU A 216 -12.39 -8.93 -1.67
CA LEU A 216 -11.67 -10.04 -2.32
C LEU A 216 -12.63 -10.95 -3.12
N LEU A 217 -13.84 -11.20 -2.61
CA LEU A 217 -14.87 -11.94 -3.33
C LEU A 217 -15.34 -11.19 -4.59
N GLU A 218 -15.61 -9.89 -4.49
CA GLU A 218 -15.98 -9.06 -5.63
C GLU A 218 -14.87 -9.00 -6.69
N ILE A 219 -13.61 -8.87 -6.25
CA ILE A 219 -12.45 -8.94 -7.13
C ILE A 219 -12.43 -10.28 -7.88
N ARG A 220 -12.64 -11.40 -7.18
CA ARG A 220 -12.67 -12.72 -7.82
C ARG A 220 -13.80 -12.84 -8.82
N GLU A 221 -15.00 -12.40 -8.48
CA GLU A 221 -16.15 -12.40 -9.39
C GLU A 221 -15.85 -11.58 -10.65
N LEU A 222 -15.36 -10.35 -10.46
CA LEU A 222 -14.99 -9.45 -11.56
C LEU A 222 -13.94 -10.08 -12.49
N LEU A 223 -12.92 -10.73 -11.94
CA LEU A 223 -11.86 -11.35 -12.74
C LEU A 223 -12.33 -12.57 -13.54
N ASN A 224 -13.38 -13.26 -13.10
CA ASN A 224 -13.99 -14.38 -13.82
C ASN A 224 -15.01 -13.92 -14.88
N SER A 225 -15.54 -12.70 -14.77
CA SER A 225 -16.45 -12.13 -15.76
C SER A 225 -15.75 -11.89 -17.10
N GLU A 226 -16.47 -12.07 -18.20
CA GLU A 226 -16.02 -11.64 -19.54
C GLU A 226 -16.35 -10.16 -19.82
N VAL A 227 -17.19 -9.55 -18.99
CA VAL A 227 -17.66 -8.18 -19.15
C VAL A 227 -16.67 -7.20 -18.53
N ILE A 228 -16.15 -6.27 -19.33
CA ILE A 228 -15.34 -5.16 -18.82
C ILE A 228 -16.25 -4.23 -18.01
N PRO A 229 -15.97 -3.97 -16.72
CA PRO A 229 -16.85 -3.17 -15.88
C PRO A 229 -16.85 -1.70 -16.31
N ALA A 230 -17.83 -0.93 -15.84
CA ALA A 230 -17.86 0.51 -16.02
C ALA A 230 -16.63 1.18 -15.35
N PRO A 231 -16.17 2.35 -15.83
CA PRO A 231 -15.15 3.11 -15.12
C PRO A 231 -15.73 3.69 -13.83
N ALA A 232 -14.88 3.89 -12.82
CA ALA A 232 -15.26 4.74 -11.70
C ALA A 232 -15.49 6.18 -12.18
N HIS A 233 -16.45 6.87 -11.56
CA HIS A 233 -16.92 8.21 -11.96
C HIS A 233 -15.77 9.21 -12.12
N GLU A 234 -14.84 9.23 -11.17
CA GLU A 234 -13.75 10.22 -11.09
C GLU A 234 -12.40 9.67 -11.60
N CYS A 235 -12.43 8.59 -12.40
CA CYS A 235 -11.19 7.98 -12.88
C CYS A 235 -10.58 8.77 -14.06
N GLU A 236 -9.64 9.68 -13.74
CA GLU A 236 -8.92 10.50 -14.73
C GLU A 236 -8.26 9.67 -15.85
N TYR A 237 -7.71 8.49 -15.52
CA TYR A 237 -7.12 7.59 -16.51
C TYR A 237 -8.14 7.06 -17.53
N CYS A 238 -9.35 6.74 -17.08
CA CYS A 238 -10.42 6.30 -17.97
C CYS A 238 -10.96 7.47 -18.79
N ALA A 239 -11.16 8.63 -18.17
CA ALA A 239 -11.58 9.86 -18.84
C ALA A 239 -10.60 10.26 -19.95
N TYR A 240 -9.30 10.31 -19.65
CA TYR A 240 -8.25 10.61 -20.61
C TYR A 240 -8.25 9.65 -21.81
N LYS A 241 -8.34 8.33 -21.56
CA LYS A 241 -8.39 7.31 -22.63
C LYS A 241 -9.61 7.52 -23.53
N GLN A 242 -10.77 7.78 -22.95
CA GLN A 242 -12.00 7.99 -23.71
C GLN A 242 -11.92 9.25 -24.57
N GLN A 243 -11.50 10.38 -23.99
CA GLN A 243 -11.36 11.65 -24.71
C GLN A 243 -10.34 11.53 -25.84
N SER A 244 -9.21 10.85 -25.61
CA SER A 244 -8.19 10.62 -26.64
C SER A 244 -8.75 9.90 -27.86
N VAL A 245 -9.53 8.83 -27.65
CA VAL A 245 -10.19 8.09 -28.75
C VAL A 245 -11.21 8.95 -29.48
N GLN A 246 -12.02 9.72 -28.74
CA GLN A 246 -13.04 10.59 -29.31
C GLN A 246 -12.44 11.70 -30.18
N ILE A 247 -11.38 12.35 -29.71
CA ILE A 247 -10.68 13.40 -30.47
C ILE A 247 -10.13 12.85 -31.78
N VAL A 248 -9.43 11.70 -31.74
CA VAL A 248 -8.87 11.07 -32.94
C VAL A 248 -9.97 10.70 -33.93
N LYS A 249 -11.08 10.13 -33.45
CA LYS A 249 -12.23 9.79 -34.30
C LYS A 249 -12.81 11.04 -34.97
N SER A 250 -12.99 12.13 -34.22
CA SER A 250 -13.55 13.38 -34.74
C SER A 250 -12.70 14.05 -35.81
N ILE A 251 -11.38 13.88 -35.78
CA ILE A 251 -10.46 14.40 -36.80
C ILE A 251 -10.57 13.56 -38.07
N ARG A 252 -10.63 12.23 -37.94
CA ARG A 252 -10.78 11.31 -39.08
C ARG A 252 -12.09 11.49 -39.82
N GLU A 253 -13.18 11.81 -39.12
CA GLU A 253 -14.50 12.04 -39.74
C GLU A 253 -14.60 13.39 -40.48
N LYS A 254 -13.64 14.30 -40.26
CA LYS A 254 -13.55 15.60 -40.95
C LYS A 254 -12.62 15.58 -42.18
N GLN A 255 -11.88 14.49 -42.38
CA GLN A 255 -11.00 14.26 -43.54
C GLN A 255 -11.72 13.41 -44.57
#